data_AF-F1W0Z2-F1
#
_entry.id   AF-F1W0Z2-F1
#
_cell.length_a   1.000
_cell.length_b   1.000
_cell.length_c   1.000
_cell.angle_alpha   90.00
_cell.angle_beta   90.00
_cell.angle_gamma   90.00
#
_symmetry.space_group_name_H-M   'P 1'
#
loop_
_entity.id
_entity.type
_entity.pdbx_description
1 polymer ?
#
loop_
_entity_poly.entity_id
_entity_poly.type
_entity_poly.pdbx_seq_one_letter_code
_entity_poly.pdbx_strand_id
1 'polypeptide(L)' 'MPTPGARNRGARRIIVGGRPPQGADYFYTADHYTSFRRIKEE' A
#
# COMPACT_ATOMS: atom_id res chain seq x y z
N MET A 1 1.38 -7.17 2.99
CA MET A 1 1.99 -7.67 1.75
C MET A 1 3.27 -8.39 2.10
N PRO A 2 3.29 -9.73 2.05
CA PRO A 2 4.53 -10.48 2.18
C PRO A 2 5.45 -10.18 0.99
N THR A 3 6.73 -9.94 1.25
CA THR A 3 7.76 -9.82 0.20
C THR A 3 8.40 -11.19 0.02
N PRO A 4 8.33 -11.81 -1.18
CA PRO A 4 8.94 -13.12 -1.41
C PRO A 4 10.42 -13.14 -1.02
N GLY A 5 10.84 -14.17 -0.28
CA GLY A 5 12.22 -14.32 0.19
C GLY A 5 12.61 -13.45 1.40
N ALA A 6 11.76 -12.54 1.85
CA ALA A 6 12.06 -11.73 3.04
C ALA A 6 11.77 -12.52 4.33
N ARG A 7 12.74 -12.56 5.24
CA ARG A 7 12.56 -13.09 6.62
C ARG A 7 11.87 -12.07 7.55
N ASN A 8 11.58 -10.89 7.04
CA ASN A 8 10.91 -9.79 7.73
C ASN A 8 9.73 -9.29 6.90
N ARG A 9 9.04 -8.25 7.40
CA ARG A 9 7.85 -7.69 6.73
C ARG A 9 8.12 -7.06 5.35
N GLY A 10 9.37 -6.94 4.94
CA GLY A 10 9.78 -6.23 3.73
C GLY A 10 9.33 -4.77 3.70
N ALA A 11 9.51 -4.11 2.56
CA ALA A 11 9.19 -2.69 2.37
C ALA A 11 7.77 -2.42 1.84
N ARG A 12 7.08 -3.44 1.30
CA ARG A 12 5.81 -3.27 0.58
C ARG A 12 4.63 -3.04 1.53
N ARG A 13 3.80 -2.01 1.27
CA ARG A 13 2.57 -1.71 2.03
C ARG A 13 1.45 -1.26 1.10
N ILE A 14 0.22 -1.57 1.49
CA ILE A 14 -1.00 -0.90 1.00
C ILE A 14 -1.51 -0.04 2.16
N ILE A 15 -1.90 1.18 1.86
CA ILE A 15 -2.39 2.19 2.80
C ILE A 15 -3.75 2.65 2.31
N VAL A 16 -4.66 2.84 3.26
CA VAL A 16 -6.02 3.30 2.98
C VAL A 16 -6.21 4.63 3.70
N GLY A 17 -6.58 5.65 2.96
CA GLY A 17 -7.01 6.95 3.48
C GLY A 17 -8.53 7.08 3.38
N GLY A 18 -9.15 7.78 4.32
CA GLY A 18 -10.61 7.92 4.36
C GLY A 18 -11.31 6.73 5.04
N ARG A 19 -12.63 6.64 4.87
CA ARG A 19 -13.46 5.60 5.50
C ARG A 19 -13.98 4.62 4.44
N PRO A 20 -13.40 3.42 4.32
CA PRO A 20 -13.88 2.41 3.39
C PRO A 20 -15.34 2.01 3.69
N PRO A 21 -16.13 1.63 2.66
CA PRO A 21 -15.75 1.57 1.24
C PRO A 21 -15.96 2.87 0.46
N GLN A 22 -16.67 3.86 1.02
CA GLN A 22 -17.04 5.09 0.29
C GLN A 22 -15.99 6.19 0.45
N GLY A 23 -15.40 6.62 -0.67
CA GLY A 23 -14.41 7.69 -0.69
C GLY A 23 -13.07 7.29 -0.05
N ALA A 24 -12.77 5.99 0.02
CA ALA A 24 -11.46 5.52 0.44
C ALA A 24 -10.45 5.67 -0.70
N ASP A 25 -9.33 6.31 -0.40
CA ASP A 25 -8.18 6.37 -1.30
C ASP A 25 -7.19 5.26 -0.93
N TYR A 26 -6.84 4.45 -1.93
CA TYR A 26 -5.88 3.37 -1.76
C TYR A 26 -4.51 3.78 -2.34
N PHE A 27 -3.46 3.51 -1.58
CA PHE A 27 -2.07 3.80 -1.99
C PHE A 27 -1.17 2.59 -1.78
N TYR A 28 -0.22 2.42 -2.68
CA TYR A 28 0.83 1.42 -2.60
C TYR A 28 2.20 2.09 -2.42
N THR A 29 3.03 1.54 -1.54
CA THR A 29 4.46 1.85 -1.43
C THR A 29 5.26 0.56 -1.54
N ALA A 30 6.34 0.61 -2.31
CA ALA A 30 7.31 -0.49 -2.44
C ALA A 30 8.59 -0.26 -1.63
N ASP A 31 8.79 0.96 -1.14
CA ASP A 31 10.03 1.51 -0.61
C ASP A 31 9.88 2.01 0.82
N HIS A 32 8.93 1.43 1.57
CA HIS A 32 8.74 1.72 2.98
C HIS A 32 8.42 3.21 3.27
N TYR A 33 7.37 3.71 2.62
CA TYR A 33 6.79 5.04 2.79
C TYR A 33 7.58 6.20 2.16
N THR A 34 8.62 5.93 1.37
CA THR A 34 9.37 6.98 0.65
C THR A 34 8.61 7.50 -0.56
N SER A 35 7.91 6.64 -1.31
CA SER A 35 7.06 7.05 -2.43
C SER A 35 5.74 6.28 -2.46
N PHE A 36 4.74 6.91 -3.07
CA PHE A 36 3.37 6.39 -3.13
C PHE A 36 2.85 6.36 -4.57
N ARG A 37 2.14 5.29 -4.89
CA ARG A 37 1.32 5.17 -6.10
C ARG A 37 -0.14 5.02 -5.71
N ARG A 38 -1.01 5.88 -6.22
CA ARG A 38 -2.46 5.74 -6.02
C ARG A 38 -2.95 4.51 -6.77
N ILE A 39 -3.71 3.68 -6.08
CA ILE A 39 -4.44 2.55 -6.65
C ILE A 39 -5.81 3.12 -7.03
N LYS A 40 -6.13 3.14 -8.32
CA LYS A 40 -7.46 3.47 -8.81
C LYS A 40 -8.17 2.16 -9.13
N GLU A 41 -9.37 1.99 -8.59
CA GLU A 41 -10.31 0.97 -9.05
C GLU A 41 -11.02 1.59 -10.25
N GLU A 42 -10.81 1.03 -11.45
CA GLU A 42 -11.62 1.33 -12.65
C GLU A 42 -12.88 0.46 -12.66
#